data_AF-A0A4Q7ZJW5-F1
#
_entry.id   AF-A0A4Q7ZJW5-F1
#
_cell.length_a   1.000
_cell.length_b   1.000
_cell.length_c   1.000
_cell.angle_alpha   90.00
_cell.angle_beta   90.00
_cell.angle_gamma   90.00
#
_symmetry.space_group_name_H-M   'P 1'
#
loop_
_entity.id
_entity.type
_entity.pdbx_description
1 polymer ?
#
loop_
_entity_poly.entity_id
_entity_poly.type
_entity_poly.pdbx_seq_one_letter_code
_entity_poly.pdbx_strand_id
1 'polypeptide(L)'
;MTTDQTPSVVLDSIDEIRALHRMLIERKFDGTEDEFFGSPFIAAVQHRLADALTTAEPSKPWAAWRDAAGHSEKIDKVRNHIAGLGRFWAEANVTTRRQCVRDLLAPLLPDDTLLHDLTA
;
A
#
# COMPACT_ATOMS: atom_id res chain seq x y z
N MET A 1 4.14 -28.19 24.19
CA MET A 1 4.92 -27.34 23.26
C MET A 1 4.06 -27.11 22.04
N THR A 2 3.29 -26.03 22.03
CA THR A 2 2.60 -25.56 20.83
C THR A 2 3.67 -24.96 19.93
N THR A 3 3.94 -25.61 18.81
CA THR A 3 4.68 -24.99 17.70
C THR A 3 3.93 -23.72 17.35
N ASP A 4 4.60 -22.59 17.53
CA ASP A 4 4.16 -21.29 17.07
C ASP A 4 4.03 -21.37 15.54
N GLN A 5 2.81 -21.61 15.05
CA GLN A 5 2.53 -21.62 13.61
C GLN A 5 2.44 -20.17 13.13
N THR A 6 3.57 -19.45 13.22
CA THR A 6 3.71 -18.17 12.54
C THR A 6 3.79 -18.48 11.03
N PRO A 7 2.87 -17.95 10.21
CA PRO A 7 2.93 -18.15 8.77
C PRO A 7 4.24 -17.57 8.22
N SER A 8 4.99 -18.39 7.47
CA SER A 8 6.24 -17.99 6.83
C SER A 8 6.24 -18.37 5.37
N VAL A 9 6.83 -17.51 4.55
CA VAL A 9 7.10 -17.73 3.13
C VAL A 9 8.58 -17.42 2.92
N VAL A 10 9.31 -18.35 2.30
CA VAL A 10 10.74 -18.19 1.99
C VAL A 10 10.85 -17.88 0.50
N LEU A 11 11.62 -16.84 0.18
CA LEU A 11 11.97 -16.44 -1.18
C LEU A 11 13.49 -16.57 -1.30
N ASP A 12 13.96 -17.20 -2.38
CA ASP A 12 15.36 -17.64 -2.52
C ASP A 12 16.27 -16.53 -3.05
N SER A 13 15.70 -15.42 -3.53
CA SER A 13 16.46 -14.32 -4.11
C SER A 13 15.80 -12.95 -3.93
N ILE A 14 16.63 -11.89 -3.99
CA ILE A 14 16.12 -10.50 -4.02
C ILE A 14 15.28 -10.22 -5.26
N ASP A 15 15.53 -10.95 -6.36
CA ASP A 15 14.78 -10.79 -7.61
C ASP A 15 13.34 -11.31 -7.47
N GLU A 16 13.10 -12.36 -6.69
CA GLU A 16 11.75 -12.81 -6.36
C GLU A 16 10.98 -11.76 -5.56
N ILE A 17 11.63 -11.10 -4.59
CA ILE A 17 11.02 -10.01 -3.82
C ILE A 17 10.66 -8.85 -4.75
N ARG A 18 11.57 -8.45 -5.66
CA ARG A 18 11.30 -7.38 -6.64
C ARG A 18 10.15 -7.75 -7.58
N ALA A 19 10.13 -8.98 -8.08
CA ALA A 19 9.08 -9.48 -8.97
C ALA A 19 7.72 -9.47 -8.26
N LEU A 20 7.65 -9.98 -7.03
CA LEU A 20 6.43 -10.00 -6.23
C LEU A 20 5.94 -8.59 -5.90
N HIS A 21 6.86 -7.70 -5.47
CA HIS A 21 6.55 -6.30 -5.22
C HIS A 21 5.97 -5.62 -6.47
N ARG A 22 6.61 -5.82 -7.63
CA ARG A 22 6.15 -5.27 -8.92
C ARG A 22 4.78 -5.80 -9.32
N MET A 23 4.59 -7.12 -9.25
CA MET A 23 3.32 -7.76 -9.57
C MET A 23 2.18 -7.24 -8.68
N LEU A 24 2.42 -7.14 -7.36
CA LEU A 24 1.40 -6.68 -6.42
C LEU A 24 1.06 -5.20 -6.63
N ILE A 25 2.04 -4.35 -6.93
CA ILE A 25 1.75 -2.93 -7.15
C ILE A 25 1.02 -2.71 -8.48
N GLU A 26 1.44 -3.37 -9.55
CA GLU A 26 0.75 -3.29 -10.85
C GLU A 26 -0.69 -3.79 -10.69
N ARG A 27 -0.86 -5.00 -10.16
CA ARG A 27 -2.19 -5.61 -10.00
C ARG A 27 -3.12 -4.80 -9.10
N LYS A 28 -2.62 -4.27 -7.98
CA LYS A 28 -3.42 -3.45 -7.06
C LYS A 28 -4.00 -2.23 -7.76
N PHE A 29 -3.21 -1.55 -8.60
CA PHE A 29 -3.65 -0.32 -9.25
C PHE A 29 -4.27 -0.55 -10.63
N ASP A 30 -4.35 -1.77 -11.15
CA ASP A 30 -4.97 -2.07 -12.46
C ASP A 30 -6.48 -1.85 -12.47
N GLY A 31 -7.18 -2.06 -11.36
CA GLY A 31 -8.62 -1.85 -11.24
C GLY A 31 -9.06 -1.56 -9.82
N THR A 32 -9.81 -0.48 -9.61
CA THR A 32 -10.29 -0.07 -8.27
C THR A 32 -11.47 -0.91 -7.75
N GLU A 33 -12.02 -1.80 -8.59
CA GLU A 33 -13.05 -2.78 -8.22
C GLU A 33 -12.47 -4.12 -7.77
N ASP A 34 -11.15 -4.28 -7.83
CA ASP A 34 -10.46 -5.51 -7.47
C ASP A 34 -10.42 -5.70 -5.95
N GLU A 35 -10.54 -6.94 -5.48
CA GLU A 35 -10.45 -7.29 -4.05
C GLU A 35 -9.09 -6.92 -3.43
N PHE A 36 -8.05 -6.76 -4.26
CA PHE A 36 -6.74 -6.30 -3.83
C PHE A 36 -6.69 -4.80 -3.55
N PHE A 37 -7.60 -4.01 -4.11
CA PHE A 37 -7.60 -2.55 -3.94
C PHE A 37 -8.17 -2.16 -2.57
N GLY A 38 -7.34 -1.54 -1.74
CA GLY A 38 -7.71 -1.13 -0.38
C GLY A 38 -7.73 -2.25 0.67
N SER A 39 -7.33 -3.49 0.30
CA SER A 39 -7.21 -4.59 1.27
C SER A 39 -6.10 -4.31 2.29
N PRO A 40 -6.41 -4.30 3.61
CA PRO A 40 -5.40 -4.05 4.64
C PRO A 40 -4.35 -5.17 4.71
N PHE A 41 -4.71 -6.40 4.30
CA PHE A 41 -3.78 -7.52 4.26
C PHE A 41 -2.76 -7.37 3.13
N ILE A 42 -3.22 -6.95 1.95
CA ILE A 42 -2.34 -6.65 0.81
C ILE A 42 -1.44 -5.46 1.13
N ALA A 43 -1.99 -4.40 1.73
CA ALA A 43 -1.22 -3.24 2.17
C ALA A 43 -0.08 -3.63 3.12
N ALA A 44 -0.38 -4.48 4.12
CA ALA A 44 0.62 -4.98 5.05
C ALA A 44 1.72 -5.81 4.34
N VAL A 45 1.36 -6.66 3.38
CA VAL A 45 2.34 -7.43 2.57
C VAL A 45 3.21 -6.49 1.74
N GLN A 46 2.61 -5.51 1.06
CA GLN A 46 3.34 -4.55 0.24
C GLN A 46 4.33 -3.72 1.05
N HIS A 47 3.95 -3.28 2.27
CA HIS A 47 4.88 -2.60 3.18
C HIS A 47 6.05 -3.50 3.56
N ARG A 48 5.80 -4.75 3.97
CA ARG A 48 6.87 -5.70 4.33
C ARG A 48 7.82 -5.99 3.17
N LEU A 49 7.30 -6.11 1.94
CA LEU A 49 8.13 -6.29 0.74
C LEU A 49 8.98 -5.05 0.47
N ALA A 50 8.40 -3.86 0.56
CA ALA A 50 9.14 -2.62 0.35
C ALA A 50 10.20 -2.38 1.45
N ASP A 51 9.92 -2.76 2.69
CA ASP A 51 10.89 -2.75 3.80
C ASP A 51 12.03 -3.73 3.54
N ALA A 52 11.72 -4.98 3.15
CA ALA A 52 12.72 -5.99 2.81
C ALA A 52 13.64 -5.54 1.66
N LEU A 53 13.07 -4.92 0.61
CA LEU A 53 13.83 -4.33 -0.50
C LEU A 53 14.73 -3.18 -0.04
N THR A 54 14.23 -2.31 0.85
CA THR A 54 15.02 -1.20 1.40
C THR A 54 16.22 -1.72 2.21
N THR A 55 16.02 -2.76 3.02
CA THR A 55 17.10 -3.38 3.80
C THR A 55 18.11 -4.12 2.93
N ALA A 56 17.64 -4.89 1.94
CA ALA A 56 18.51 -5.69 1.09
C ALA A 56 19.26 -4.86 0.03
N GLU A 57 18.77 -3.68 -0.33
CA GLU A 57 19.31 -2.84 -1.40
C GLU A 57 19.54 -1.38 -0.94
N PRO A 58 20.45 -1.12 0.01
CA PRO A 58 20.62 0.22 0.60
C PRO A 58 21.12 1.28 -0.38
N SER A 59 21.71 0.87 -1.51
CA SER A 59 22.15 1.78 -2.59
C SER A 59 21.01 2.22 -3.51
N LYS A 60 19.83 1.58 -3.44
CA LYS A 60 18.66 1.96 -4.24
C LYS A 60 17.76 2.93 -3.47
N PRO A 61 17.10 3.87 -4.17
CA PRO A 61 16.30 4.91 -3.53
C PRO A 61 14.89 4.42 -3.16
N TRP A 62 14.75 3.24 -2.55
CA TRP A 62 13.44 2.66 -2.21
C TRP A 62 12.60 3.58 -1.32
N ALA A 63 13.22 4.24 -0.35
CA ALA A 63 12.54 5.21 0.50
C ALA A 63 11.97 6.40 -0.30
N ALA A 64 12.74 6.94 -1.25
CA ALA A 64 12.27 8.02 -2.11
C ALA A 64 11.22 7.54 -3.12
N TRP A 65 11.34 6.32 -3.64
CA TRP A 65 10.33 5.73 -4.51
C TRP A 65 8.99 5.54 -3.79
N ARG A 66 9.00 5.28 -2.47
CA ARG A 66 7.79 5.17 -1.66
C ARG A 66 7.11 6.50 -1.40
N ASP A 67 7.73 7.64 -1.70
CA ASP A 67 7.06 8.93 -1.59
C ASP A 67 5.85 8.97 -2.52
N ALA A 68 4.64 9.06 -1.96
CA ALA A 68 3.41 9.06 -2.74
C ALA A 68 3.32 10.26 -3.69
N ALA A 69 3.96 11.39 -3.37
CA ALA A 69 3.96 12.59 -4.20
C ALA A 69 4.54 12.33 -5.61
N GLY A 70 5.41 11.33 -5.76
CA GLY A 70 5.95 10.88 -7.05
C GLY A 70 4.98 10.06 -7.91
N HIS A 71 3.75 9.78 -7.47
CA HIS A 71 2.82 8.86 -8.13
C HIS A 71 1.41 9.45 -8.32
N SER A 72 1.31 10.59 -9.00
CA SER A 72 0.03 11.30 -9.24
C SER A 72 -1.09 10.41 -9.79
N GLU A 73 -0.80 9.56 -10.78
CA GLU A 73 -1.79 8.64 -11.36
C GLU A 73 -2.40 7.68 -10.34
N LYS A 74 -1.61 7.21 -9.37
CA LYS A 74 -2.10 6.31 -8.30
C LYS A 74 -2.92 7.09 -7.28
N ILE A 75 -2.52 8.32 -6.96
CA ILE A 75 -3.29 9.22 -6.10
C ILE A 75 -4.66 9.49 -6.71
N ASP A 76 -4.74 9.74 -8.02
CA ASP A 76 -6.02 9.99 -8.71
C ASP A 76 -6.95 8.76 -8.66
N LYS A 77 -6.41 7.55 -8.81
CA LYS A 77 -7.17 6.30 -8.62
C LYS A 77 -7.72 6.19 -7.20
N VAL A 78 -6.92 6.50 -6.18
CA VAL A 78 -7.36 6.51 -4.78
C VAL A 78 -8.46 7.55 -4.55
N ARG A 79 -8.30 8.77 -5.08
CA ARG A 79 -9.30 9.85 -5.00
C ARG A 79 -10.63 9.43 -5.62
N ASN A 80 -10.60 8.84 -6.81
CA ASN A 80 -11.80 8.38 -7.51
C ASN A 80 -12.51 7.26 -6.73
N HIS A 81 -11.77 6.32 -6.16
CA HIS A 81 -12.34 5.27 -5.33
C HIS A 81 -12.98 5.83 -4.06
N ILE A 82 -12.31 6.75 -3.36
CA ILE A 82 -12.86 7.41 -2.17
C ILE A 82 -14.17 8.13 -2.48
N ALA A 83 -14.25 8.83 -3.62
CA ALA A 83 -15.50 9.47 -4.07
C ALA A 83 -16.65 8.46 -4.28
N GLY A 84 -16.33 7.20 -4.60
CA GLY A 84 -17.28 6.10 -4.75
C GLY A 84 -17.73 5.43 -3.44
N LEU A 85 -17.04 5.65 -2.31
CA LEU A 85 -17.34 4.98 -1.03
C LEU A 85 -18.64 5.46 -0.36
N GLY A 86 -19.18 6.61 -0.79
CA GLY A 86 -20.50 7.09 -0.40
C GLY A 86 -20.72 7.15 1.12
N ARG A 87 -21.74 6.43 1.61
CA ARG A 87 -22.15 6.45 3.03
C ARG A 87 -21.03 6.00 3.97
N PHE A 88 -20.26 4.98 3.61
CA PHE A 88 -19.14 4.50 4.44
C PHE A 88 -18.18 5.65 4.75
N TRP A 89 -17.83 6.43 3.73
CA TRP A 89 -16.91 7.55 3.89
C TRP A 89 -17.50 8.67 4.74
N ALA A 90 -18.77 9.02 4.49
CA ALA A 90 -19.47 10.07 5.22
C ALA A 90 -19.57 9.79 6.73
N GLU A 91 -19.77 8.53 7.12
CA GLU A 91 -19.92 8.10 8.51
C GLU A 91 -18.58 7.76 9.20
N ALA A 92 -17.53 7.47 8.42
CA ALA A 92 -16.22 7.14 8.96
C ALA A 92 -15.58 8.34 9.68
N ASN A 93 -15.01 8.08 10.86
CA ASN A 93 -14.20 9.07 11.58
C ASN A 93 -12.83 9.27 10.89
N VAL A 94 -12.13 10.34 11.26
CA VAL A 94 -10.81 10.70 10.71
C VAL A 94 -9.79 9.57 10.83
N THR A 95 -9.77 8.83 11.95
CA THR A 95 -8.81 7.72 12.13
C THR A 95 -9.06 6.60 11.11
N THR A 96 -10.33 6.21 10.93
CA THR A 96 -10.73 5.21 9.94
C THR A 96 -10.42 5.66 8.51
N ARG A 97 -10.72 6.92 8.17
CA ARG A 97 -10.39 7.48 6.84
C ARG A 97 -8.89 7.46 6.58
N ARG A 98 -8.08 7.89 7.56
CA ARG A 98 -6.61 7.92 7.42
C ARG A 98 -6.02 6.52 7.28
N GLN A 99 -6.56 5.54 8.00
CA GLN A 99 -6.13 4.15 7.84
C GLN A 99 -6.50 3.62 6.45
N CYS A 100 -7.74 3.85 6.00
CA CYS A 100 -8.20 3.47 4.67
C CYS A 100 -7.31 4.07 3.57
N VAL A 101 -6.98 5.36 3.64
CA VAL A 101 -6.07 6.02 2.66
C VAL A 101 -4.68 5.38 2.66
N ARG A 102 -4.13 5.04 3.84
CA ARG A 102 -2.84 4.36 3.93
C ARG A 102 -2.88 2.97 3.29
N ASP A 103 -3.94 2.21 3.55
CA ASP A 103 -4.11 0.87 2.97
C ASP A 103 -4.29 0.95 1.45
N LEU A 104 -5.01 1.95 0.96
CA LEU A 104 -5.19 2.23 -0.47
C LEU A 104 -3.87 2.60 -1.15
N LEU A 105 -3.06 3.47 -0.52
CA LEU A 105 -1.79 3.95 -1.09
C LEU A 105 -0.62 2.99 -0.94
N ALA A 106 -0.70 2.00 -0.03
CA ALA A 106 0.42 1.08 0.21
C ALA A 106 0.98 0.49 -1.11
N PRO A 107 2.31 0.35 -1.24
CA PRO A 107 3.34 0.64 -0.23
C PRO A 107 3.77 2.12 -0.14
N LEU A 108 3.11 3.01 -0.91
CA LEU A 108 3.42 4.43 -0.93
C LEU A 108 3.05 5.10 0.38
N LEU A 109 3.84 6.09 0.76
CA LEU A 109 3.76 6.84 1.99
C LEU A 109 3.27 8.25 1.66
N PRO A 110 2.01 8.59 2.00
CA PRO A 110 1.54 9.97 1.92
C PRO A 110 2.19 10.81 3.02
N ASP A 111 2.50 12.06 2.71
CA ASP A 111 2.78 13.07 3.73
C ASP A 111 1.48 13.52 4.43
N ASP A 112 1.61 14.37 5.45
CA ASP A 112 0.45 14.84 6.21
C ASP A 112 -0.49 15.73 5.38
N THR A 113 0.04 16.45 4.40
CA THR A 113 -0.75 17.31 3.51
C THR A 113 -1.63 16.47 2.60
N LEU A 114 -1.05 15.50 1.88
CA LEU A 114 -1.80 14.59 1.02
C LEU A 114 -2.80 13.75 1.83
N LEU A 115 -2.41 13.30 3.02
CA LEU A 115 -3.30 12.54 3.88
C LEU A 115 -4.48 13.39 4.37
N HIS A 116 -4.26 14.67 4.67
CA HIS A 116 -5.34 15.60 4.99
C HIS A 116 -6.28 15.79 3.79
N ASP A 117 -5.72 16.08 2.61
CA ASP A 117 -6.48 16.32 1.39
C ASP A 117 -7.36 15.13 0.99
N LEU A 118 -6.86 13.90 1.18
CA LEU A 118 -7.60 12.67 0.87
C LEU A 118 -8.56 12.24 1.97
N THR A 119 -8.56 12.87 3.16
CA THR A 119 -9.44 12.50 4.28
C THR A 119 -10.48 13.53 4.69
N ALA A 120 -10.38 14.75 4.13
CA ALA A 120 -11.40 15.78 4.24
C ALA A 120 -12.76 15.28 3.69
#